data_AF-A0A126Z6T2-F1
#
_entry.id   AF-A0A126Z6T2-F1
#
_cell.length_a   1.000
_cell.length_b   1.000
_cell.length_c   1.000
_cell.angle_alpha   90.00
_cell.angle_beta   90.00
_cell.angle_gamma   90.00
#
_symmetry.space_group_name_H-M   'P 1'
#
loop_
_entity.id
_entity.type
_entity.pdbx_description
1 polymer ?
#
loop_
_entity_poly.entity_id
_entity_poly.type
_entity_poly.pdbx_seq_one_letter_code
_entity_poly.pdbx_strand_id
1 'polypeptide(L)'
;MLVSGRSTAAVTYQPYISTAVAGGTVHSLVTAAEFPGLISDALYLQNSYLKAHPAVAAALATAWNKSITFYKAHPTQAKAIIAKALGASVSSLSTAFKGAKFYTLADNASELNGSFKTTTLPLIQKAMISAGMMKTKVDLSDSINATGVDKAAGK
;
A
#
# COMPACT_ATOMS: atom_id res chain seq x y z
N MET A 1 -1.74 -19.61 19.37
CA MET A 1 -0.68 -18.96 20.18
C MET A 1 -1.25 -17.84 21.03
N LEU A 2 -1.83 -16.79 20.42
CA LEU A 2 -2.43 -15.69 21.17
C LEU A 2 -3.67 -16.13 21.98
N VAL A 3 -4.70 -16.68 21.32
CA VAL A 3 -5.93 -17.16 21.99
C VAL A 3 -5.67 -18.32 22.96
N SER A 4 -4.64 -19.13 22.68
CA SER A 4 -4.24 -20.26 23.54
C SER A 4 -3.33 -19.86 24.70
N GLY A 5 -3.09 -18.56 24.94
CA GLY A 5 -2.26 -18.05 26.04
C GLY A 5 -0.76 -18.33 25.96
N ARG A 6 -0.26 -18.80 24.80
CA ARG A 6 1.17 -19.14 24.61
C ARG A 6 2.03 -17.92 24.25
N SER A 7 1.42 -16.80 23.90
CA SER A 7 2.09 -15.51 23.66
C SER A 7 1.24 -14.40 24.25
N THR A 8 1.88 -13.41 24.85
CA THR A 8 1.24 -12.24 25.47
C THR A 8 0.87 -11.15 24.46
N ALA A 9 1.50 -11.16 23.28
CA ALA A 9 1.21 -10.28 22.15
C ALA A 9 1.50 -10.98 20.82
N ALA A 10 0.86 -10.54 19.74
CA ALA A 10 1.12 -11.00 18.38
C ALA A 10 0.82 -9.89 17.36
N VAL A 11 1.48 -9.96 16.21
CA VAL A 11 1.19 -9.12 15.03
C VAL A 11 0.41 -9.96 14.02
N THR A 12 -0.72 -9.46 13.53
CA THR A 12 -1.53 -10.15 12.52
C THR A 12 -2.36 -9.16 11.71
N TYR A 13 -3.14 -9.65 10.74
CA TYR A 13 -3.91 -8.87 9.77
C TYR A 13 -5.33 -9.44 9.63
N GLN A 14 -6.19 -8.75 8.87
CA GLN A 14 -7.55 -9.23 8.62
C GLN A 14 -7.55 -10.46 7.70
N PRO A 15 -8.45 -11.45 7.91
CA PRO A 15 -9.57 -11.45 8.85
C PRO A 15 -9.20 -11.90 10.28
N TYR A 16 -7.96 -12.35 10.52
CA TYR A 16 -7.54 -12.96 11.79
C TYR A 16 -7.66 -12.03 12.99
N ILE A 17 -7.48 -10.71 12.82
CA ILE A 17 -7.75 -9.72 13.87
C ILE A 17 -9.21 -9.83 14.34
N SER A 18 -10.16 -9.81 13.39
CA SER A 18 -11.59 -9.89 13.73
C SER A 18 -11.93 -11.21 14.42
N THR A 19 -11.36 -12.33 13.94
CA THR A 19 -11.55 -13.64 14.57
C THR A 19 -11.01 -13.68 16.00
N ALA A 20 -9.82 -13.10 16.24
CA ALA A 20 -9.20 -13.13 17.56
C ALA A 20 -9.97 -12.25 18.57
N VAL A 21 -10.35 -11.03 18.17
CA VAL A 21 -11.07 -10.08 19.04
C VAL A 21 -12.50 -10.58 19.35
N ALA A 22 -13.15 -11.27 18.42
CA ALA A 22 -14.48 -11.86 18.65
C ALA A 22 -14.50 -12.87 19.81
N GLY A 23 -13.36 -13.47 20.14
CA GLY A 23 -13.20 -14.35 21.31
C GLY A 23 -13.19 -13.62 22.67
N GLY A 24 -13.21 -12.29 22.70
CA GLY A 24 -13.34 -11.46 23.91
C GLY A 24 -12.14 -11.45 24.86
N THR A 25 -11.13 -12.26 24.61
CA THR A 25 -9.94 -12.45 25.49
C THR A 25 -8.73 -11.63 25.08
N VAL A 26 -8.80 -10.97 23.92
CA VAL A 26 -7.70 -10.17 23.36
C VAL A 26 -8.24 -8.85 22.82
N HIS A 27 -7.41 -7.81 22.82
CA HIS A 27 -7.73 -6.50 22.26
C HIS A 27 -6.55 -5.97 21.43
N SER A 28 -6.84 -5.02 20.55
CA SER A 28 -5.81 -4.36 19.74
C SER A 28 -4.98 -3.40 20.61
N LEU A 29 -3.66 -3.53 20.58
CA LEU A 29 -2.74 -2.60 21.24
C LEU A 29 -2.40 -1.40 20.35
N VAL A 30 -2.16 -1.68 19.07
CA VAL A 30 -1.74 -0.72 18.05
C VAL A 30 -2.32 -1.18 16.71
N THR A 31 -2.74 -0.24 15.89
CA THR A 31 -3.28 -0.52 14.55
C THR A 31 -2.44 0.13 13.46
N ALA A 32 -2.39 -0.49 12.27
CA ALA A 32 -1.71 0.11 11.12
C ALA A 32 -2.31 1.47 10.70
N ALA A 33 -3.54 1.77 11.12
CA ALA A 33 -4.18 3.06 10.87
C ALA A 33 -3.45 4.24 11.56
N GLU A 34 -2.67 3.97 12.62
CA GLU A 34 -1.85 4.97 13.31
C GLU A 34 -0.57 5.33 12.53
N PHE A 35 -0.20 4.53 11.52
CA PHE A 35 0.99 4.72 10.70
C PHE A 35 0.63 4.81 9.21
N PRO A 36 -0.10 5.86 8.79
CA PRO A 36 -0.51 6.01 7.40
C PRO A 36 0.70 6.00 6.47
N GLY A 37 0.61 5.25 5.37
CA GLY A 37 1.67 5.14 4.37
C GLY A 37 2.82 4.19 4.72
N LEU A 38 2.89 3.64 5.94
CA LEU A 38 3.93 2.66 6.31
C LEU A 38 3.74 1.32 5.61
N ILE A 39 2.49 0.88 5.48
CA ILE A 39 2.10 -0.30 4.71
C ILE A 39 1.48 0.21 3.40
N SER A 40 2.31 0.31 2.37
CA SER A 40 1.91 0.84 1.06
C SER A 40 2.21 -0.18 -0.05
N ASP A 41 1.24 -0.38 -0.93
CA ASP A 41 1.46 -1.08 -2.19
C ASP A 41 2.01 -0.10 -3.24
N ALA A 42 3.03 -0.54 -3.97
CA ALA A 42 3.68 0.27 -5.00
C ALA A 42 3.87 -0.52 -6.29
N LEU A 43 3.75 0.18 -7.42
CA LEU A 43 4.06 -0.35 -8.74
C LEU A 43 5.45 0.11 -9.15
N TYR A 44 6.30 -0.85 -9.51
CA TYR A 44 7.68 -0.58 -9.91
C TYR A 44 7.88 -0.86 -11.40
N LEU A 45 8.68 -0.01 -12.04
CA LEU A 45 9.13 -0.20 -13.42
C LEU A 45 10.63 -0.45 -13.42
N GLN A 46 11.08 -1.40 -14.24
CA GLN A 46 12.50 -1.62 -14.45
C GLN A 46 13.12 -0.41 -15.17
N ASN A 47 14.29 0.03 -14.70
CA ASN A 47 14.99 1.19 -15.26
C ASN A 47 15.29 1.03 -16.76
N SER A 48 15.66 -0.17 -17.22
CA SER A 48 15.89 -0.48 -18.63
C SER A 48 14.63 -0.28 -19.47
N TYR A 49 13.49 -0.78 -18.98
CA TYR A 49 12.21 -0.64 -19.66
C TYR A 49 11.75 0.82 -19.69
N LEU A 50 11.90 1.56 -18.59
CA LEU A 50 11.57 2.98 -18.56
C LEU A 50 12.42 3.81 -19.52
N LYS A 51 13.71 3.50 -19.67
CA LYS A 51 14.59 4.15 -20.66
C LYS A 51 14.16 3.87 -22.10
N ALA A 52 13.79 2.63 -22.41
CA ALA A 52 13.30 2.23 -23.72
C ALA A 52 11.90 2.79 -24.04
N HIS A 53 11.08 3.01 -23.00
CA HIS A 53 9.68 3.43 -23.12
C HIS A 53 9.36 4.61 -22.19
N PRO A 54 9.92 5.80 -22.42
CA PRO A 54 9.83 6.93 -21.48
C PRO A 54 8.40 7.43 -21.22
N ALA A 55 7.46 7.14 -22.11
CA ALA A 55 6.05 7.49 -21.95
C ALA A 55 5.27 6.56 -21.00
N VAL A 56 5.79 5.35 -20.71
CA VAL A 56 5.00 4.32 -20.00
C VAL A 56 4.64 4.74 -18.58
N ALA A 57 5.53 5.43 -17.86
CA ALA A 57 5.28 5.84 -16.49
C ALA A 57 4.11 6.84 -16.40
N ALA A 58 4.06 7.83 -17.29
CA ALA A 58 2.96 8.80 -17.35
C ALA A 58 1.65 8.15 -17.82
N ALA A 59 1.72 7.21 -18.76
CA ALA A 59 0.56 6.45 -19.22
C ALA A 59 -0.05 5.60 -18.09
N LEU A 60 0.78 4.90 -17.30
CA LEU A 60 0.34 4.11 -16.14
C LEU A 60 -0.24 5.00 -15.04
N ALA A 61 0.41 6.13 -14.72
CA ALA A 61 -0.11 7.08 -13.74
C ALA A 61 -1.48 7.66 -14.17
N THR A 62 -1.65 7.95 -15.46
CA THR A 62 -2.92 8.39 -16.04
C THR A 62 -3.99 7.30 -15.96
N ALA A 63 -3.65 6.06 -16.31
CA ALA A 63 -4.56 4.92 -16.23
C ALA A 63 -5.02 4.68 -14.80
N TRP A 64 -4.10 4.71 -13.83
CA TRP A 64 -4.42 4.63 -12.41
C TRP A 64 -5.40 5.74 -11.99
N ASN A 65 -5.13 6.98 -12.35
CA ASN A 65 -6.02 8.09 -12.02
C ASN A 65 -7.43 7.91 -12.60
N LYS A 66 -7.54 7.40 -13.85
CA LYS A 66 -8.84 7.05 -14.45
C LYS A 66 -9.55 5.96 -13.64
N SER A 67 -8.84 4.92 -13.19
CA SER A 67 -9.40 3.88 -12.33
C SER A 67 -9.89 4.42 -10.99
N ILE A 68 -9.15 5.35 -10.36
CA ILE A 68 -9.58 5.98 -9.10
C ILE A 68 -10.81 6.88 -9.31
N THR A 69 -10.85 7.65 -10.39
CA THR A 69 -12.03 8.44 -10.78
C THR A 69 -13.24 7.53 -10.99
N PHE A 70 -13.07 6.42 -11.72
CA PHE A 70 -14.12 5.44 -11.92
C PHE A 70 -14.59 4.81 -10.60
N TYR A 71 -13.66 4.44 -9.71
CA TYR A 71 -13.99 3.89 -8.40
C TYR A 71 -14.84 4.86 -7.55
N LYS A 72 -14.52 6.16 -7.60
CA LYS A 72 -15.27 7.20 -6.89
C LYS A 72 -16.66 7.43 -7.50
N ALA A 73 -16.76 7.45 -8.83
CA ALA A 73 -18.02 7.68 -9.54
C ALA A 73 -18.96 6.47 -9.52
N HIS A 74 -18.42 5.25 -9.53
CA HIS A 74 -19.17 4.00 -9.65
C HIS A 74 -18.73 2.96 -8.60
N PRO A 75 -18.86 3.26 -7.29
CA PRO A 75 -18.26 2.45 -6.23
C PRO A 75 -18.77 1.01 -6.20
N THR A 76 -20.06 0.77 -6.45
CA THR A 76 -20.63 -0.59 -6.47
C THR A 76 -20.04 -1.41 -7.62
N GLN A 77 -20.00 -0.84 -8.82
CA GLN A 77 -19.46 -1.51 -10.00
C GLN A 77 -17.94 -1.75 -9.86
N ALA A 78 -17.20 -0.75 -9.40
CA ALA A 78 -15.76 -0.87 -9.20
C ALA A 78 -15.41 -1.93 -8.15
N LYS A 79 -16.14 -1.98 -7.02
CA LYS A 79 -15.97 -3.04 -6.01
C LYS A 79 -16.30 -4.43 -6.56
N ALA A 80 -17.31 -4.55 -7.43
CA ALA A 80 -17.63 -5.82 -8.08
C ALA A 80 -16.52 -6.29 -9.03
N ILE A 81 -15.91 -5.37 -9.80
CA ILE A 81 -14.74 -5.67 -10.65
C ILE A 81 -13.56 -6.16 -9.81
N ILE A 82 -13.24 -5.45 -8.71
CA ILE A 82 -12.16 -5.83 -7.80
C ILE A 82 -12.42 -7.21 -7.19
N ALA A 83 -13.63 -7.44 -6.67
CA ALA A 83 -14.01 -8.72 -6.05
C ALA A 83 -13.88 -9.89 -7.04
N LYS A 84 -14.36 -9.71 -8.28
CA LYS A 84 -14.21 -10.71 -9.35
C LYS A 84 -12.73 -11.01 -9.65
N ALA A 85 -11.88 -9.97 -9.74
CA ALA A 85 -10.46 -10.14 -10.02
C ALA A 85 -9.72 -10.88 -8.88
N LEU A 86 -10.19 -10.73 -7.64
CA LEU A 86 -9.62 -11.40 -6.46
C LEU A 86 -10.24 -12.77 -6.18
N GLY A 87 -11.19 -13.25 -7.00
CA GLY A 87 -11.90 -14.50 -6.74
C GLY A 87 -12.71 -14.49 -5.44
N ALA A 88 -13.17 -13.31 -5.00
CA ALA A 88 -13.81 -13.09 -3.71
C ALA A 88 -15.20 -12.46 -3.89
N SER A 89 -16.02 -12.47 -2.82
CA SER A 89 -17.28 -11.72 -2.81
C SER A 89 -17.05 -10.29 -2.35
N VAL A 90 -17.88 -9.34 -2.81
CA VAL A 90 -17.83 -7.94 -2.34
C VAL A 90 -18.00 -7.86 -0.83
N SER A 91 -18.85 -8.71 -0.23
CA SER A 91 -19.06 -8.75 1.21
C SER A 91 -17.81 -9.19 1.98
N SER A 92 -17.08 -10.19 1.48
CA SER A 92 -15.83 -10.65 2.10
C SER A 92 -14.73 -9.59 2.11
N LEU A 93 -14.77 -8.63 1.19
CA LEU A 93 -13.81 -7.54 1.06
C LEU A 93 -14.24 -6.24 1.77
N SER A 94 -15.38 -6.23 2.47
CA SER A 94 -15.93 -5.02 3.11
C SER A 94 -14.91 -4.32 4.03
N THR A 95 -14.19 -5.07 4.85
CA THR A 95 -13.16 -4.53 5.74
C THR A 95 -11.97 -3.94 4.96
N ALA A 96 -11.54 -4.61 3.89
CA ALA A 96 -10.48 -4.10 3.03
C ALA A 96 -10.89 -2.78 2.35
N PHE A 97 -12.11 -2.71 1.80
CA PHE A 97 -12.61 -1.48 1.19
C PHE A 97 -12.78 -0.32 2.17
N LYS A 98 -13.01 -0.60 3.46
CA LYS A 98 -13.07 0.43 4.51
C LYS A 98 -11.69 0.89 4.97
N GLY A 99 -10.71 -0.02 4.99
CA GLY A 99 -9.36 0.26 5.48
C GLY A 99 -8.40 0.80 4.43
N ALA A 100 -8.63 0.51 3.14
CA ALA A 100 -7.72 0.91 2.07
C ALA A 100 -7.88 2.38 1.68
N LYS A 101 -6.76 3.11 1.62
CA LYS A 101 -6.67 4.43 0.98
C LYS A 101 -6.18 4.24 -0.45
N PHE A 102 -7.04 4.56 -1.43
CA PHE A 102 -6.61 4.65 -2.83
C PHE A 102 -6.03 6.04 -3.11
N TYR A 103 -4.72 6.10 -3.39
CA TYR A 103 -4.00 7.34 -3.66
C TYR A 103 -4.42 7.92 -5.01
N THR A 104 -4.86 9.17 -5.02
CA THR A 104 -5.07 9.94 -6.26
C THR A 104 -3.74 10.29 -6.91
N LEU A 105 -3.77 10.85 -8.12
CA LEU A 105 -2.56 11.33 -8.76
C LEU A 105 -1.87 12.46 -7.98
N ALA A 106 -2.66 13.35 -7.35
CA ALA A 106 -2.14 14.39 -6.48
C ALA A 106 -1.51 13.81 -5.20
N ASP A 107 -2.17 12.81 -4.58
CA ASP A 107 -1.61 12.11 -3.43
C ASP A 107 -0.27 11.44 -3.81
N ASN A 108 -0.21 10.72 -4.94
CA ASN A 108 1.03 10.07 -5.40
C ASN A 108 2.16 11.08 -5.64
N ALA A 109 1.88 12.21 -6.30
CA ALA A 109 2.87 13.26 -6.55
C ALA A 109 3.43 13.86 -5.24
N SER A 110 2.57 13.98 -4.22
CA SER A 110 2.98 14.46 -2.89
C SER A 110 3.77 13.41 -2.11
N GLU A 111 3.30 12.17 -2.11
CA GLU A 111 3.76 11.12 -1.19
C GLU A 111 5.05 10.47 -1.68
N LEU A 112 5.18 10.20 -2.98
CA LEU A 112 6.37 9.56 -3.56
C LEU A 112 7.63 10.39 -3.33
N ASN A 113 7.56 11.71 -3.50
CA ASN A 113 8.68 12.60 -3.20
C ASN A 113 8.70 13.09 -1.74
N GLY A 114 7.61 12.86 -0.99
CA GLY A 114 7.44 13.25 0.40
C GLY A 114 7.67 12.08 1.36
N SER A 115 6.64 11.76 2.16
CA SER A 115 6.74 10.85 3.30
C SER A 115 7.20 9.44 2.91
N PHE A 116 6.86 8.97 1.71
CA PHE A 116 7.26 7.65 1.26
C PHE A 116 8.79 7.55 1.13
N LYS A 117 9.42 8.58 0.54
CA LYS A 117 10.87 8.68 0.40
C LYS A 117 11.58 8.94 1.72
N THR A 118 11.07 9.89 2.51
CA THR A 118 11.79 10.43 3.67
C THR A 118 11.53 9.67 4.96
N THR A 119 10.43 8.92 5.05
CA THR A 119 10.02 8.20 6.26
C THR A 119 9.82 6.72 5.99
N THR A 120 8.93 6.35 5.05
CA THR A 120 8.55 4.93 4.84
C THR A 120 9.72 4.07 4.38
N LEU A 121 10.44 4.43 3.31
CA LEU A 121 11.58 3.65 2.82
C LEU A 121 12.70 3.51 3.86
N PRO A 122 13.10 4.57 4.60
CA PRO A 122 14.06 4.43 5.70
C PRO A 122 13.59 3.49 6.81
N LEU A 123 12.30 3.51 7.19
CA LEU A 123 11.76 2.60 8.20
C LEU A 123 11.76 1.15 7.72
N ILE A 124 11.37 0.91 6.46
CA ILE A 124 11.43 -0.42 5.84
C ILE A 124 12.87 -0.95 5.84
N GLN A 125 13.83 -0.14 5.38
CA GLN A 125 15.23 -0.53 5.37
C GLN A 125 15.74 -0.85 6.78
N LYS A 126 15.42 -0.01 7.76
CA LYS A 126 15.77 -0.27 9.17
C LYS A 126 15.19 -1.60 9.65
N ALA A 127 13.91 -1.87 9.35
CA ALA A 127 13.27 -3.13 9.70
C ALA A 127 13.93 -4.33 9.03
N MET A 128 14.25 -4.24 7.73
CA MET A 128 14.93 -5.32 6.98
C MET A 128 16.33 -5.61 7.50
N ILE A 129 17.10 -4.59 7.89
CA ILE A 129 18.41 -4.77 8.51
C ILE A 129 18.27 -5.43 9.88
N SER A 130 17.37 -4.93 10.73
CA SER A 130 17.11 -5.51 12.05
C SER A 130 16.63 -6.96 11.97
N ALA A 131 15.87 -7.32 10.93
CA ALA A 131 15.42 -8.68 10.67
C ALA A 131 16.49 -9.58 10.02
N GLY A 132 17.69 -9.07 9.73
CA GLY A 132 18.76 -9.80 9.06
C GLY A 132 18.50 -10.09 7.57
N MET A 133 17.48 -9.48 6.97
CA MET A 133 17.15 -9.63 5.54
C MET A 133 18.05 -8.77 4.65
N MET A 134 18.60 -7.69 5.18
CA MET A 134 19.59 -6.84 4.53
C MET A 134 20.85 -6.74 5.39
N LYS A 135 22.03 -6.87 4.75
CA LYS A 135 23.32 -6.81 5.46
C LYS A 135 23.84 -5.39 5.63
N THR A 136 23.50 -4.49 4.71
CA THR A 136 24.02 -3.12 4.67
C THR A 136 22.95 -2.14 4.24
N LYS A 137 23.08 -0.89 4.69
CA LYS A 137 22.28 0.23 4.22
C LYS A 137 22.59 0.53 2.76
N VAL A 138 21.56 0.75 1.95
CA VAL A 138 21.67 1.33 0.61
C VAL A 138 21.30 2.82 0.66
N ASP A 139 21.85 3.57 -0.28
CA ASP A 139 21.40 4.94 -0.50
C ASP A 139 20.00 4.93 -1.14
N LEU A 140 19.08 5.67 -0.54
CA LEU A 140 17.70 5.79 -0.97
C LEU A 140 17.43 7.13 -1.66
N SER A 141 18.43 8.01 -1.76
CA SER A 141 18.34 9.33 -2.40
C SER A 141 17.76 9.26 -3.82
N ASP A 142 18.15 8.23 -4.59
CA ASP A 142 17.70 8.00 -5.97
C ASP A 142 16.73 6.81 -6.10
N SER A 143 16.15 6.34 -4.99
CA SER A 143 15.26 5.16 -4.98
C SER A 143 13.91 5.39 -5.65
N ILE A 144 13.52 6.65 -5.86
CA ILE A 144 12.22 7.04 -6.42
C ILE A 144 12.42 7.96 -7.62
N ASN A 145 11.85 7.55 -8.75
CA ASN A 145 11.67 8.38 -9.93
C ASN A 145 10.17 8.68 -10.12
N ALA A 146 9.71 9.83 -9.63
CA ALA A 146 8.31 10.24 -9.70
C ALA A 146 7.92 10.98 -10.99
N THR A 147 8.86 11.16 -11.94
CA THR A 147 8.65 12.04 -13.12
C THR A 147 7.44 11.65 -13.97
N GLY A 148 7.08 10.36 -14.03
CA GLY A 148 5.87 9.92 -14.73
C GLY A 148 4.58 10.37 -14.06
N VAL A 149 4.55 10.34 -12.72
CA VAL A 149 3.42 10.81 -11.91
C VAL A 149 3.30 12.34 -12.01
N ASP A 150 4.41 13.06 -11.90
CA ASP A 150 4.44 14.52 -11.99
C ASP A 150 3.92 15.01 -13.35
N LYS A 151 4.44 14.43 -14.45
CA LYS A 151 3.96 14.72 -15.81
C LYS A 151 2.46 14.47 -15.98
N ALA A 152 1.97 13.33 -15.47
CA ALA A 152 0.54 13.02 -15.54
C ALA A 152 -0.31 13.99 -14.72
N ALA A 153 0.25 14.55 -13.63
CA ALA A 153 -0.38 15.56 -12.80
C ALA A 153 -0.31 16.98 -13.40
N GLY A 154 0.33 17.16 -14.56
CA GLY A 154 0.55 18.46 -15.18
C GLY A 154 1.61 19.31 -14.48
N LYS A 155 2.54 18.68 -13.77
CA LYS A 155 3.69 19.31 -13.12
C LYS A 155 4.96 19.15 -13.95
#